data_AF-A0A224YL08-F1
#
_entry.id   AF-A0A224YL08-F1
#
_cell.length_a   1.000
_cell.length_b   1.000
_cell.length_c   1.000
_cell.angle_alpha   90.00
_cell.angle_beta   90.00
_cell.angle_gamma   90.00
#
_symmetry.space_group_name_H-M   'P 1'
#
loop_
_entity.id
_entity.type
_entity.pdbx_description
1 polymer ?
#
loop_
_entity_poly.entity_id
_entity_poly.type
_entity_poly.pdbx_seq_one_letter_code
_entity_poly.pdbx_strand_id
1 'polypeptide(L)'
;MKGNHTMILLLVFVACTSLVHVNGQYDVEPHTLTTSSSTSRWPSWSWPSWSRCWKRHEEYKTCVSGSCSEWRCNYLYKGWPDACTLDCRSGCFCKKGYFRNRRGNCVLGYRCFKDILPYVRTFDE
;
A
#
# COMPACT_ATOMS: atom_id res chain seq x y z
N MET A 1 -31.94 34.87 -24.21
CA MET A 1 -31.05 33.70 -24.26
C MET A 1 -29.64 33.98 -23.67
N LYS A 2 -29.52 34.83 -22.63
CA LYS A 2 -28.24 35.12 -21.95
C LYS A 2 -28.07 34.39 -20.61
N GLY A 3 -29.16 33.92 -20.00
CA GLY A 3 -29.16 33.25 -18.69
C GLY A 3 -28.55 31.84 -18.70
N ASN A 4 -28.67 31.09 -19.79
CA ASN A 4 -28.12 29.73 -19.86
C ASN A 4 -26.59 29.74 -19.98
N HIS A 5 -26.04 30.71 -20.72
CA HIS A 5 -24.59 30.87 -20.84
C HIS A 5 -23.96 31.30 -19.52
N THR A 6 -24.58 32.23 -18.80
CA THR A 6 -24.10 32.65 -17.47
C THR A 6 -24.23 31.51 -16.46
N MET A 7 -25.29 30.70 -16.52
CA MET A 7 -25.45 29.54 -15.64
C MET A 7 -24.40 28.46 -15.90
N ILE A 8 -24.11 28.16 -17.18
CA ILE A 8 -23.07 27.19 -17.56
C ILE A 8 -21.68 27.66 -17.08
N LEU A 9 -21.37 28.96 -17.26
CA LEU A 9 -20.10 29.53 -16.79
C LEU A 9 -19.96 29.41 -15.26
N LEU A 10 -21.02 29.69 -14.50
CA LEU A 10 -21.01 29.54 -13.05
C LEU A 10 -20.81 28.08 -12.61
N LEU A 11 -21.47 27.12 -13.27
CA LEU A 11 -21.32 25.69 -12.96
C LEU A 11 -19.89 25.19 -13.22
N VAL A 12 -19.29 25.60 -14.35
CA VAL A 12 -17.90 25.24 -14.67
C VAL A 12 -16.93 25.84 -13.65
N PHE A 13 -17.13 27.09 -13.25
CA PHE A 13 -16.26 27.76 -12.28
C PHE A 13 -16.32 27.07 -10.90
N VAL A 14 -17.52 26.74 -10.42
CA VAL A 14 -17.71 26.02 -9.14
C VAL A 14 -17.07 24.63 -9.19
N ALA A 15 -17.25 23.88 -10.28
CA ALA A 15 -16.62 22.58 -10.47
C ALA A 15 -15.08 22.68 -10.47
N CYS A 16 -14.51 23.65 -11.18
CA CYS A 16 -13.07 23.91 -11.18
C CYS A 16 -12.55 24.23 -9.77
N THR A 17 -13.22 25.11 -9.02
CA THR A 17 -12.78 25.44 -7.65
C THR A 17 -12.87 24.26 -6.68
N SER A 18 -13.85 23.37 -6.86
CA SER A 18 -13.99 22.14 -6.06
C SER A 18 -12.89 21.13 -6.39
N LEU A 19 -12.50 21.03 -7.66
CA LEU A 19 -11.44 20.13 -8.11
C LEU A 19 -10.02 20.62 -7.71
N VAL A 20 -9.83 21.92 -7.52
CA VAL A 20 -8.55 22.48 -7.05
C VAL A 20 -8.29 22.18 -5.57
N HIS A 21 -9.33 21.97 -4.75
CA HIS A 21 -9.21 21.64 -3.33
C HIS A 21 -8.94 20.15 -3.02
N VAL A 22 -8.88 19.26 -4.03
CA VAL A 22 -8.53 17.83 -3.83
C VAL A 22 -7.05 17.50 -4.09
N ASN A 23 -6.18 18.50 -4.07
CA ASN A 23 -4.79 18.25 -3.68
C ASN A 23 -4.76 18.07 -2.15
N GLY A 24 -5.22 16.90 -1.71
CA GLY A 24 -5.05 16.47 -0.33
C GLY A 24 -3.56 16.50 0.02
N GLN A 25 -3.20 17.39 0.94
CA GLN A 25 -1.96 17.30 1.69
C GLN A 25 -2.01 16.01 2.50
N TYR A 26 -1.58 14.90 1.90
CA TYR A 26 -1.02 13.79 2.67
C TYR A 26 0.41 14.19 3.02
N ASP A 27 0.53 15.17 3.91
CA ASP A 27 1.78 15.47 4.58
C ASP A 27 2.01 14.34 5.59
N VAL A 28 2.75 13.30 5.19
CA VAL A 28 3.42 12.46 6.18
C VAL A 28 4.55 13.31 6.73
N GLU A 29 4.28 13.97 7.84
CA GLU A 29 5.24 14.72 8.63
C GLU A 29 6.47 13.84 8.93
N PRO A 30 7.67 14.17 8.40
CA PRO A 30 8.89 13.54 8.83
C PRO A 30 9.32 14.27 10.10
N HIS A 31 9.11 13.60 11.24
CA HIS A 31 9.54 13.98 12.57
C HIS A 31 10.73 14.97 12.59
N THR A 32 10.45 16.25 12.81
CA THR A 32 11.46 17.19 13.27
C THR A 32 10.89 18.09 14.34
N LEU A 33 11.41 17.89 15.55
CA LEU A 33 11.44 18.80 16.71
C LEU A 33 10.13 18.96 17.50
N THR A 34 9.95 18.06 18.47
CA THR A 34 9.38 18.45 19.76
C THR A 34 10.42 18.19 20.84
N THR A 35 10.91 19.28 21.43
CA THR A 35 11.67 19.33 22.68
C THR A 35 11.03 18.42 23.72
N SER A 36 11.63 17.26 23.98
CA SER A 36 11.12 16.28 24.95
C SER A 36 11.78 16.48 26.31
N SER A 37 11.10 17.20 27.19
CA SER A 37 11.30 17.04 28.64
C SER A 37 10.35 15.95 29.15
N SER A 38 10.71 14.68 28.96
CA SER A 38 10.11 13.58 29.72
C SER A 38 11.01 12.34 29.65
N THR A 39 11.72 12.17 30.75
CA THR A 39 12.61 11.06 31.10
C THR A 39 11.98 9.68 30.87
N SER A 40 12.59 8.86 30.02
CA SER A 40 12.44 7.40 30.06
C SER A 40 13.82 6.76 29.97
N ARG A 41 14.27 6.19 31.09
CA ARG A 41 15.57 5.55 31.30
C ARG A 41 15.60 4.16 30.68
N TRP A 42 15.91 4.05 29.39
CA TRP A 42 16.25 2.77 28.78
C TRP A 42 17.61 2.85 28.07
N PRO A 43 18.52 1.88 28.26
CA PRO A 43 19.84 1.92 27.64
C PRO A 43 19.72 1.81 26.12
N SER A 44 20.40 2.71 25.40
CA SER A 44 20.42 2.80 23.94
C SER A 44 21.21 1.65 23.30
N TRP A 45 20.67 0.44 23.32
CA TRP A 45 21.08 -0.56 22.36
C TRP A 45 20.41 -0.22 21.04
N SER A 46 21.15 0.40 20.13
CA SER A 46 20.71 0.72 18.77
C SER A 46 20.62 -0.54 17.91
N TRP A 47 19.52 -1.27 18.10
CA TRP A 47 19.02 -2.29 17.18
C TRP A 47 18.54 -1.61 15.88
N PRO A 48 18.56 -2.31 14.72
CA PRO A 48 18.70 -1.70 13.39
C PRO A 48 17.55 -0.75 13.03
N SER A 49 17.83 0.19 12.10
CA SER A 49 16.84 1.14 11.58
C SER A 49 15.53 0.42 11.25
N TRP A 50 14.44 0.81 11.93
CA TRP A 50 13.13 0.14 11.97
C TRP A 50 12.50 -0.14 10.58
N SER A 51 13.07 0.43 9.53
CA SER A 51 12.64 0.39 8.14
C SER A 51 13.46 -0.53 7.22
N ARG A 52 14.40 -1.35 7.73
CA ARG A 52 15.23 -2.22 6.87
C ARG A 52 14.63 -3.63 6.72
N CYS A 53 14.34 -4.01 5.48
CA CYS A 53 13.93 -5.37 5.13
C CYS A 53 15.13 -6.26 4.80
N TRP A 54 15.15 -7.46 5.36
CA TRP A 54 16.28 -8.40 5.24
C TRP A 54 16.08 -9.42 4.13
N LYS A 55 14.84 -9.74 3.76
CA LYS A 55 14.58 -10.66 2.65
C LYS A 55 14.72 -9.92 1.33
N ARG A 56 15.21 -10.65 0.32
CA ARG A 56 15.31 -10.11 -1.04
C ARG A 56 13.93 -9.75 -1.57
N HIS A 57 13.90 -8.65 -2.33
CA HIS A 57 12.70 -8.16 -3.01
C HIS A 57 11.56 -7.73 -2.08
N GLU A 58 11.89 -7.42 -0.82
CA GLU A 58 11.00 -6.69 0.09
C GLU A 58 11.35 -5.19 0.11
N GLU A 59 10.35 -4.37 0.38
CA GLU A 59 10.46 -2.96 0.71
C GLU A 59 9.64 -2.66 1.96
N TYR A 60 10.13 -1.73 2.77
CA TYR A 60 9.39 -1.30 3.94
C TYR A 60 8.28 -0.35 3.51
N LYS A 61 7.05 -0.63 3.91
CA LYS A 61 5.90 0.24 3.70
C LYS A 61 5.32 0.63 5.04
N THR A 62 4.77 1.83 5.11
CA THR A 62 4.12 2.38 6.29
C THR A 62 2.63 2.48 6.02
N CYS A 63 1.80 2.05 6.97
CA CYS A 63 0.35 2.22 6.95
C CYS A 63 -0.32 1.78 5.64
N VAL A 64 -0.09 0.53 5.25
CA VAL A 64 -0.74 -0.07 4.07
C VAL A 64 -1.80 -1.08 4.47
N SER A 65 -2.80 -1.28 3.61
CA SER A 65 -3.85 -2.27 3.77
C SER A 65 -3.30 -3.68 3.94
N GLY A 66 -3.75 -4.42 4.95
CA GLY A 66 -3.37 -5.81 5.16
C GLY A 66 -3.76 -6.74 4.00
N SER A 67 -4.87 -6.47 3.30
CA SER A 67 -5.33 -7.30 2.18
C SER A 67 -4.76 -6.89 0.81
N CYS A 68 -4.30 -5.64 0.64
CA CYS A 68 -3.83 -5.11 -0.64
C CYS A 68 -2.38 -4.59 -0.62
N SER A 69 -1.61 -4.90 0.41
CA SER A 69 -0.25 -4.38 0.59
C SER A 69 0.80 -4.98 -0.36
N GLU A 70 0.56 -6.17 -0.89
CA GLU A 70 1.47 -6.91 -1.77
C GLU A 70 0.76 -8.01 -2.56
N TRP A 71 1.38 -8.45 -3.65
CA TRP A 71 0.95 -9.64 -4.38
C TRP A 71 1.33 -10.93 -3.65
N ARG A 72 0.43 -11.89 -3.68
CA ARG A 72 0.63 -13.26 -3.17
C ARG A 72 0.48 -14.25 -4.30
N CYS A 73 1.19 -15.36 -4.26
CA CYS A 73 1.16 -16.35 -5.34
C CYS A 73 -0.25 -16.90 -5.64
N ASN A 74 -1.12 -16.98 -4.64
CA ASN A 74 -2.51 -17.42 -4.84
C ASN A 74 -3.37 -16.42 -5.62
N TYR A 75 -3.02 -15.14 -5.68
CA TYR A 75 -3.74 -14.13 -6.46
C TYR A 75 -3.59 -14.31 -7.97
N LEU A 76 -2.58 -15.04 -8.44
CA LEU A 76 -2.47 -15.38 -9.86
C LEU A 76 -3.64 -16.22 -10.36
N TYR A 77 -4.29 -16.96 -9.46
CA TYR A 77 -5.46 -17.76 -9.76
C TYR A 77 -6.74 -17.16 -9.18
N LYS A 78 -6.71 -16.65 -7.93
CA LYS A 78 -7.88 -16.06 -7.26
C LYS A 78 -8.24 -14.65 -7.75
N GLY A 79 -7.32 -13.96 -8.42
CA GLY A 79 -7.43 -12.53 -8.68
C GLY A 79 -6.95 -11.67 -7.51
N TRP A 80 -6.78 -10.38 -7.80
CA TRP A 80 -6.54 -9.36 -6.78
C TRP A 80 -7.83 -9.12 -5.98
N PRO A 81 -7.77 -8.79 -4.68
CA PRO A 81 -8.98 -8.47 -3.92
C PRO A 81 -9.74 -7.28 -4.50
N ASP A 82 -11.07 -7.40 -4.62
CA ASP A 82 -11.94 -6.31 -5.10
C ASP A 82 -12.00 -5.14 -4.10
N ALA A 83 -11.80 -5.43 -2.82
CA ALA A 83 -11.80 -4.44 -1.74
C ALA A 83 -10.60 -4.62 -0.81
N CYS A 84 -10.03 -3.49 -0.40
CA CYS A 84 -8.89 -3.43 0.50
C CYS A 84 -9.34 -3.14 1.93
N THR A 85 -8.75 -3.82 2.90
CA THR A 85 -8.97 -3.52 4.32
C THR A 85 -8.38 -2.16 4.67
N LEU A 86 -9.04 -1.40 5.55
CA LEU A 86 -8.59 -0.07 5.98
C LEU A 86 -7.61 -0.13 7.17
N ASP A 87 -7.03 -1.29 7.47
CA ASP A 87 -6.05 -1.43 8.54
C ASP A 87 -4.69 -0.82 8.15
N CYS A 88 -4.03 -0.21 9.13
CA CYS A 88 -2.75 0.46 8.97
C CYS A 88 -1.61 -0.50 9.35
N ARG A 89 -1.08 -1.26 8.38
CA ARG A 89 0.05 -2.18 8.60
C ARG A 89 1.35 -1.56 8.14
N SER A 90 2.34 -1.53 9.02
CA SER A 90 3.72 -1.12 8.68
C SER A 90 4.66 -2.32 8.80
N GLY A 91 5.56 -2.48 7.83
CA GLY A 91 6.44 -3.63 7.77
C GLY A 91 7.02 -3.88 6.39
N CYS A 92 7.60 -5.06 6.21
CA CYS A 92 8.24 -5.48 4.97
C CYS A 92 7.27 -6.22 4.06
N PHE A 93 7.07 -5.67 2.87
CA PHE A 93 6.16 -6.20 1.86
C PHE A 93 6.90 -6.45 0.55
N CYS A 94 6.38 -7.33 -0.30
CA CYS A 94 6.98 -7.57 -1.60
C CYS A 94 6.92 -6.31 -2.46
N LYS A 95 8.05 -6.03 -3.12
CA LYS A 95 8.15 -4.99 -4.15
C LYS A 95 7.17 -5.28 -5.29
N LYS A 96 6.76 -4.22 -6.00
CA LYS A 96 5.97 -4.35 -7.23
C LYS A 96 6.64 -5.36 -8.20
N GLY A 97 5.84 -6.26 -8.77
CA GLY A 97 6.31 -7.32 -9.66
C GLY A 97 6.76 -8.62 -8.96
N TYR A 98 6.82 -8.62 -7.62
CA TYR A 98 7.11 -9.81 -6.81
C TYR A 98 5.88 -10.26 -6.03
N PHE A 99 5.79 -11.57 -5.85
CA PHE A 99 4.67 -12.28 -5.24
C PHE A 99 5.18 -13.03 -4.02
N ARG A 100 4.51 -12.89 -2.87
CA ARG A 100 4.83 -13.66 -1.69
C ARG A 100 4.36 -15.10 -1.88
N ASN A 101 5.30 -16.03 -1.84
CA ASN A 101 5.00 -17.46 -1.87
C ASN A 101 4.64 -17.99 -0.48
N ARG A 102 4.18 -19.25 -0.42
CA ARG A 102 3.82 -19.91 0.86
C ARG A 102 4.98 -20.05 1.85
N ARG A 103 6.23 -19.96 1.36
CA ARG A 103 7.45 -19.96 2.18
C ARG A 103 7.80 -18.57 2.72
N GLY A 104 6.98 -17.57 2.44
CA GLY A 104 7.16 -16.19 2.88
C GLY A 104 8.28 -15.44 2.17
N ASN A 105 8.66 -15.85 0.95
CA ASN A 105 9.65 -15.17 0.11
C ASN A 105 8.99 -14.45 -1.05
N CYS A 106 9.49 -13.26 -1.38
CA CYS A 106 9.09 -12.49 -2.55
C CYS A 106 9.79 -13.03 -3.80
N VAL A 107 9.03 -13.62 -4.72
CA VAL A 107 9.53 -14.26 -5.94
C VAL A 107 8.82 -13.70 -7.16
N LEU A 108 9.41 -13.88 -8.35
CA LEU A 108 8.73 -13.56 -9.60
C LEU A 108 7.52 -14.47 -9.81
N GLY A 109 6.47 -13.97 -10.47
CA GLY A 109 5.20 -14.69 -10.63
C GLY A 109 5.33 -16.09 -11.23
N TYR A 110 6.25 -16.30 -12.19
CA TYR A 110 6.48 -17.63 -12.78
C TYR A 110 7.01 -18.67 -11.77
N ARG A 111 7.55 -18.25 -10.63
CA ARG A 111 7.97 -19.15 -9.54
C ARG A 111 6.83 -19.55 -8.60
N CYS A 112 5.62 -19.06 -8.83
CA CYS A 112 4.43 -19.41 -8.06
C CYS A 112 3.79 -20.74 -8.50
N PHE A 113 4.31 -21.43 -9.52
CA PHE A 113 3.70 -22.66 -10.06
C PHE A 113 3.35 -23.69 -8.97
N LYS A 114 4.28 -23.95 -8.03
CA LYS A 114 4.03 -24.89 -6.92
C LYS A 114 2.91 -24.45 -5.97
N ASP A 115 2.68 -23.14 -5.84
CA ASP A 115 1.66 -22.58 -4.96
C ASP A 115 0.27 -22.58 -5.61
N ILE A 116 0.19 -22.59 -6.95
CA ILE A 116 -1.06 -22.67 -7.72
C ILE A 116 -1.45 -24.11 -8.09
N LEU A 117 -0.49 -25.04 -8.17
CA LEU A 117 -0.71 -26.44 -8.58
C LEU A 117 -1.91 -27.14 -7.91
N PRO A 118 -2.14 -27.00 -6.59
CA PRO A 118 -3.30 -27.62 -5.96
C PRO A 118 -4.65 -27.10 -6.47
N TYR A 119 -4.69 -25.86 -6.97
CA TYR A 119 -5.90 -25.23 -7.48
C TYR A 119 -6.13 -25.50 -8.97
N VAL A 120 -5.06 -25.65 -9.76
CA VAL A 120 -5.20 -25.97 -11.19
C VAL A 120 -5.79 -27.36 -11.37
N ARG A 121 -5.33 -28.34 -10.57
CA ARG A 121 -5.82 -29.73 -10.68
C ARG A 121 -7.31 -29.89 -10.37
N THR A 122 -7.92 -28.98 -9.61
CA THR A 122 -9.35 -29.03 -9.30
C THR A 122 -10.24 -28.44 -10.40
N PHE A 123 -9.68 -27.92 -11.49
CA PHE A 123 -10.45 -27.49 -12.68
C PHE A 123 -10.58 -28.57 -13.74
N ASP A 124 -9.75 -29.61 -13.65
CA ASP A 124 -9.74 -30.73 -14.59
C ASP A 124 -10.71 -31.85 -14.16
N GLU A 125 -11.52 -31.62 -13.12
CA GLU A 125 -12.62 -32.48 -12.60
C GLU A 125 -13.97 -31.79 -12.78
#